data_AF-A0A167I045-F1
#
_entry.id   AF-A0A167I045-F1
#
_cell.length_a   1.000
_cell.length_b   1.000
_cell.length_c   1.000
_cell.angle_alpha   90.00
_cell.angle_beta   90.00
_cell.angle_gamma   90.00
#
_symmetry.space_group_name_H-M   'P 1'
#
loop_
_entity.id
_entity.type
_entity.pdbx_description
1 polymer ?
#
loop_
_entity_poly.entity_id
_entity_poly.type
_entity_poly.pdbx_seq_one_letter_code
_entity_poly.pdbx_strand_id
1 'polypeptide(L)'
;MQCVTTSQSGALYISNDSAVCDYVLITQAELQSLQLNGVIDTLNQLFAFDLEVFSIINGGMLVAFFTGHAIGRIARTMGKV
;
A
#
# COMPACT_ATOMS: atom_id res chain seq x y z
N MET A 1 -10.38 -23.19 12.44
CA MET A 1 -10.53 -22.90 11.00
C MET A 1 -10.97 -24.18 10.33
N GLN A 2 -12.03 -24.16 9.51
CA GLN A 2 -12.42 -25.34 8.73
C GLN A 2 -11.60 -25.36 7.44
N CYS A 3 -10.88 -26.45 7.22
CA CYS A 3 -10.04 -26.64 6.05
C CYS A 3 -10.24 -28.04 5.48
N VAL A 4 -9.81 -28.26 4.25
CA VAL A 4 -9.86 -29.55 3.57
C VAL A 4 -8.45 -30.12 3.49
N THR A 5 -8.33 -31.40 3.82
CA THR A 5 -7.11 -32.20 3.66
C THR A 5 -7.37 -33.37 2.72
N THR A 6 -6.32 -33.84 2.04
CA THR A 6 -6.36 -34.96 1.12
C THR A 6 -5.78 -36.22 1.77
N SER A 7 -6.52 -37.32 1.70
CA SER A 7 -6.00 -38.63 2.10
C SER A 7 -5.09 -39.22 1.02
N GLN A 8 -4.27 -40.21 1.38
CA GLN A 8 -3.43 -40.96 0.44
C GLN A 8 -4.25 -41.66 -0.67
N SER A 9 -5.54 -41.90 -0.44
CA SER A 9 -6.47 -42.43 -1.44
C SER A 9 -7.11 -41.36 -2.35
N GLY A 10 -6.76 -40.08 -2.17
CA GLY A 10 -7.31 -38.95 -2.92
C GLY A 10 -8.66 -38.44 -2.42
N ALA A 11 -9.20 -39.00 -1.32
CA ALA A 11 -10.44 -38.52 -0.73
C ALA A 11 -10.24 -37.21 0.07
N LEU A 12 -11.24 -36.32 0.00
CA LEU A 12 -11.25 -35.02 0.67
C LEU A 12 -11.96 -35.10 2.02
N TYR A 13 -11.34 -34.55 3.05
CA TYR A 13 -11.88 -34.53 4.42
C TYR A 13 -11.82 -33.14 5.01
N ILE A 14 -12.84 -32.78 5.80
CA ILE A 14 -12.84 -31.55 6.58
C ILE A 14 -12.02 -31.78 7.85
N SER A 15 -11.03 -30.93 8.08
CA SER A 15 -10.22 -30.88 9.30
C SER A 15 -10.35 -29.52 9.97
N ASN A 16 -10.15 -29.50 11.29
CA ASN A 16 -10.01 -28.28 12.08
C ASN A 16 -8.57 -28.06 12.54
N ASP A 17 -7.65 -28.97 12.19
CA ASP A 17 -6.23 -28.90 12.53
C ASP A 17 -5.45 -28.23 11.40
N SER A 18 -4.87 -27.07 11.71
CA SER A 18 -4.07 -26.25 10.81
C SER A 18 -2.79 -26.93 10.30
N ALA A 19 -2.27 -27.93 11.01
CA ALA A 19 -1.03 -28.61 10.62
C ALA A 19 -1.20 -29.55 9.42
N VAL A 20 -2.44 -29.93 9.09
CA VAL A 20 -2.78 -30.91 8.04
C VAL A 20 -3.66 -30.32 6.93
N CYS A 21 -3.89 -29.01 6.95
CA CYS A 21 -4.73 -28.34 5.95
C CYS A 21 -4.00 -28.20 4.60
N ASP A 22 -4.54 -28.84 3.55
CA ASP A 22 -4.08 -28.62 2.17
C ASP A 22 -4.81 -27.43 1.51
N TYR A 23 -6.09 -27.24 1.85
CA TYR A 23 -6.95 -26.18 1.31
C TYR A 23 -7.78 -25.53 2.41
N VAL A 24 -8.04 -24.23 2.33
CA VAL A 24 -8.91 -23.50 3.28
C VAL A 24 -10.28 -23.29 2.65
N LEU A 25 -11.35 -23.58 3.41
CA LEU A 25 -12.71 -23.27 2.98
C LEU A 25 -13.06 -21.87 3.43
N ILE A 26 -13.48 -21.04 2.48
CA ILE A 26 -13.99 -19.69 2.74
C ILE A 26 -15.34 -19.52 2.06
N THR A 27 -16.20 -18.72 2.68
CA THR A 27 -17.47 -18.30 2.08
C THR A 27 -17.23 -17.29 0.97
N GLN A 28 -18.23 -17.09 0.12
CA GLN A 28 -18.14 -16.10 -0.96
C GLN A 28 -17.98 -14.66 -0.44
N ALA A 29 -18.58 -14.33 0.71
CA ALA A 29 -18.42 -13.04 1.36
C ALA A 29 -16.98 -12.84 1.88
N GLU A 30 -16.37 -13.88 2.46
CA GLU A 30 -14.97 -13.85 2.91
C GLU A 30 -14.01 -13.73 1.72
N LEU A 31 -14.27 -14.42 0.61
CA LEU A 31 -13.48 -14.27 -0.63
C LEU A 31 -13.52 -12.84 -1.15
N GLN A 32 -14.71 -12.22 -1.22
CA GLN A 32 -14.84 -10.82 -1.63
C GLN A 32 -14.09 -9.88 -0.68
N SER A 33 -14.18 -10.12 0.63
CA SER A 33 -13.44 -9.33 1.62
C SER A 33 -11.92 -9.48 1.46
N LEU A 34 -11.41 -10.69 1.24
CA LEU A 34 -9.99 -10.94 0.99
C LEU A 34 -9.49 -10.25 -0.29
N GLN A 35 -10.29 -10.26 -1.36
CA GLN A 35 -9.94 -9.55 -2.60
C GLN A 35 -9.88 -8.03 -2.38
N LEU A 36 -10.87 -7.47 -1.68
CA LEU A 36 -10.94 -6.04 -1.43
C LEU A 36 -9.82 -5.58 -0.49
N ASN A 37 -9.58 -6.34 0.58
CA ASN A 37 -8.48 -6.08 1.52
C ASN A 37 -7.12 -6.24 0.84
N GLY A 38 -6.94 -7.23 -0.03
CA GLY A 38 -5.69 -7.41 -0.79
C GLY A 38 -5.40 -6.25 -1.73
N VAL A 39 -6.42 -5.68 -2.38
CA VAL A 39 -6.28 -4.45 -3.17
C VAL A 39 -5.91 -3.26 -2.28
N ILE A 40 -6.58 -3.10 -1.14
CA ILE A 40 -6.29 -2.02 -0.18
C ILE A 40 -4.86 -2.14 0.35
N ASP A 41 -4.41 -3.32 0.72
CA ASP A 41 -3.05 -3.56 1.22
C ASP A 41 -2.01 -3.26 0.13
N THR A 42 -2.25 -3.69 -1.10
CA THR A 42 -1.37 -3.37 -2.23
C THR A 42 -1.29 -1.87 -2.45
N LEU A 43 -2.43 -1.16 -2.43
CA LEU A 43 -2.48 0.29 -2.58
C LEU A 43 -1.79 1.00 -1.41
N ASN A 44 -2.02 0.56 -0.18
CA ASN A 44 -1.34 1.07 1.00
C ASN A 44 0.16 0.86 0.93
N GLN A 45 0.62 -0.26 0.38
CA GLN A 45 2.05 -0.53 0.24
C GLN A 45 2.68 0.29 -0.89
N LEU A 46 1.98 0.49 -2.01
CA LEU A 46 2.41 1.34 -3.12
C LEU A 46 2.43 2.83 -2.76
N PHE A 47 1.45 3.26 -1.97
CA PHE A 47 1.27 4.65 -1.54
C PHE A 47 1.63 4.87 -0.07
N ALA A 48 2.33 3.92 0.55
CA ALA A 48 2.98 4.13 1.84
C ALA A 48 4.15 5.07 1.60
N PHE A 49 3.85 6.36 1.53
CA PHE A 49 4.86 7.38 1.49
C PHE A 49 5.53 7.40 2.86
N ASP A 50 6.83 7.16 2.85
CA ASP A 50 7.65 7.44 4.01
C ASP A 50 7.48 8.93 4.39
N LEU A 51 7.08 9.17 5.63
CA LEU A 51 6.71 10.51 6.10
C LEU A 51 7.90 11.47 6.01
N GLU A 52 9.12 10.96 6.26
CA GLU A 52 10.35 11.73 6.17
C GLU A 52 10.60 12.14 4.71
N VAL A 53 10.57 11.20 3.75
CA VAL A 53 10.73 11.47 2.32
C VAL A 53 9.64 12.42 1.80
N PHE A 54 8.38 12.20 2.17
CA PHE A 54 7.27 13.07 1.78
C PHE A 54 7.49 14.50 2.28
N SER A 55 7.91 14.66 3.54
CA SER A 55 8.15 15.96 4.15
C SER A 55 9.34 16.70 3.52
N ILE A 56 10.42 15.98 3.19
CA ILE A 56 11.61 16.54 2.54
C ILE A 56 11.28 17.02 1.14
N ILE A 57 10.56 16.22 0.34
CA ILE A 57 10.21 16.58 -1.03
C ILE A 57 9.27 17.79 -1.06
N ASN A 58 8.18 17.75 -0.29
CA ASN A 58 7.20 18.84 -0.27
C ASN A 58 7.78 20.11 0.37
N GLY A 59 8.54 19.97 1.48
CA GLY A 59 9.23 21.07 2.12
C GLY A 59 10.27 21.71 1.19
N GLY A 60 11.08 20.90 0.52
CA GLY A 60 12.05 21.35 -0.48
C GLY A 60 11.39 22.09 -1.65
N MET A 61 10.27 21.58 -2.17
CA MET A 61 9.51 22.24 -3.24
C MET A 61 9.00 23.62 -2.80
N LEU A 62 8.48 23.73 -1.57
CA LEU A 62 7.97 24.97 -1.01
C LEU A 62 9.09 25.99 -0.79
N VAL A 63 10.24 25.55 -0.28
CA VAL A 63 11.45 26.39 -0.16
C VAL A 63 11.93 26.85 -1.54
N ALA A 64 12.02 25.95 -2.52
CA ALA A 64 12.41 26.28 -3.90
C ALA A 64 11.46 27.31 -4.53
N PHE A 65 10.15 27.18 -4.29
CA PHE A 65 9.16 28.15 -4.73
C PHE A 65 9.40 29.54 -4.13
N PHE A 66 9.53 29.64 -2.80
CA PHE A 66 9.73 30.93 -2.14
C PHE A 66 11.07 31.57 -2.52
N THR A 67 12.15 30.79 -2.54
CA THR A 67 13.49 31.29 -2.90
C THR A 67 13.54 31.74 -4.35
N GLY A 68 13.05 30.93 -5.29
CA GLY A 68 12.97 31.29 -6.71
C GLY A 68 12.09 32.53 -6.94
N HIS A 69 10.95 32.62 -6.25
CA HIS A 69 10.08 33.79 -6.33
C HIS A 69 10.77 35.06 -5.79
N ALA A 70 11.41 34.98 -4.62
CA ALA A 70 12.12 36.11 -4.01
C ALA A 70 13.30 36.58 -4.88
N ILE A 71 14.11 35.66 -5.39
CA ILE A 71 15.22 35.96 -6.31
C ILE A 71 14.67 36.63 -7.58
N GLY A 72 13.58 36.11 -8.15
CA GLY A 72 12.92 36.72 -9.31
C GLY A 72 12.42 38.15 -9.03
N ARG A 73 11.92 38.42 -7.82
CA ARG A 73 11.52 39.77 -7.39
C ARG A 73 12.73 40.71 -7.30
N ILE A 74 13.83 40.25 -6.70
CA ILE A 74 15.08 41.01 -6.58
C ILE A 74 15.65 41.32 -7.98
N ALA A 75 15.75 40.32 -8.84
CA ALA A 75 16.22 40.48 -10.22
C ALA A 75 15.34 41.48 -11.00
N ARG A 76 14.01 41.43 -10.82
CA ARG A 76 13.09 42.41 -11.42
C ARG A 76 13.29 43.82 -10.87
N THR A 77 13.63 43.98 -9.59
CA THR A 77 13.90 45.31 -9.01
C THR A 77 15.26 45.86 -9.40
N MET A 78 16.29 45.01 -9.54
CA MET A 78 17.65 45.42 -9.90
C MET A 78 17.85 45.57 -11.41
N GLY A 79 17.15 44.78 -12.22
CA GLY A 79 17.13 44.88 -13.67
C GLY A 79 16.20 45.98 -14.21
N LYS A 80 15.50 46.69 -13.32
CA LYS A 80 14.87 47.98 -13.63
C LYS A 80 15.94 49.07 -13.60
N VAL A 81 16.69 49.16 -14.69
CA VAL A 81 17.06 50.45 -15.31
C VAL A 81 16.05 50.70 -16.42
#